data_AF-A0A932NQ53-F1
#
_entry.id   AF-A0A932NQ53-F1
#
_cell.length_a   1.000
_cell.length_b   1.000
_cell.length_c   1.000
_cell.angle_alpha   90.00
_cell.angle_beta   90.00
_cell.angle_gamma   90.00
#
_symmetry.space_group_name_H-M   'P 1'
#
loop_
_entity.id
_entity.type
_entity.pdbx_description
1 polymer ?
#
loop_
_entity_poly.entity_id
_entity_poly.type
_entity_poly.pdbx_seq_one_letter_code
_entity_poly.pdbx_strand_id
1 'polypeptide(L)'
;MQRVHEALKDDGVVVLLISIDGGGKKAVQAYLTDHRVTAPIVLDERMEVARTFGVRGTPTTYIVDRSGVMVARGVGPVDFESPEFMQYVQGLLARPRG
;
A
#
# COMPACT_ATOMS: atom_id res chain seq x y z
N MET A 1 0.75 4.48 -6.81
CA MET A 1 -0.15 3.58 -6.04
C MET A 1 -1.58 3.55 -6.58
N GLN A 2 -2.25 4.66 -6.88
CA GLN A 2 -3.63 4.61 -7.41
C GLN A 2 -3.76 3.75 -8.68
N ARG A 3 -2.86 3.90 -9.67
CA ARG A 3 -2.87 3.04 -10.87
C ARG A 3 -2.66 1.56 -10.54
N VAL A 4 -1.78 1.26 -9.60
CA VAL A 4 -1.53 -0.11 -9.10
C VAL A 4 -2.76 -0.69 -8.42
N HIS A 5 -3.48 0.13 -7.64
CA HIS A 5 -4.77 -0.26 -7.06
C HIS A 5 -5.77 -0.63 -8.16
N GLU A 6 -5.97 0.25 -9.15
CA GLU A 6 -6.90 0.00 -10.24
C GLU A 6 -6.52 -1.24 -11.06
N ALA A 7 -5.22 -1.48 -11.29
CA ALA A 7 -4.75 -2.62 -12.06
C ALA A 7 -4.94 -3.97 -11.36
N LEU A 8 -4.95 -4.00 -10.02
CA LEU A 8 -4.92 -5.25 -9.25
C LEU A 8 -6.16 -5.51 -8.40
N LYS A 9 -7.06 -4.52 -8.25
CA LYS A 9 -8.25 -4.65 -7.37
C LYS A 9 -9.17 -5.80 -7.79
N ASP A 10 -9.31 -6.03 -9.09
CA ASP A 10 -10.21 -7.05 -9.64
C ASP A 10 -9.61 -8.46 -9.51
N ASP A 11 -8.28 -8.56 -9.31
CA ASP A 11 -7.56 -9.80 -9.01
C ASP A 11 -7.57 -10.15 -7.51
N GLY A 12 -8.28 -9.34 -6.70
CA GLY A 12 -8.40 -9.54 -5.25
C GLY A 12 -7.21 -9.01 -4.45
N VAL A 13 -6.41 -8.10 -5.02
CA VAL A 13 -5.34 -7.40 -4.29
C VAL A 13 -5.86 -6.10 -3.70
N VAL A 14 -5.59 -5.88 -2.41
CA VAL A 14 -5.89 -4.62 -1.74
C VAL A 14 -4.62 -3.79 -1.63
N VAL A 15 -4.66 -2.59 -2.22
CA VAL A 15 -3.65 -1.55 -1.98
C VAL A 15 -4.20 -0.61 -0.91
N LEU A 16 -3.70 -0.77 0.32
CA LEU A 16 -4.08 0.07 1.45
C LEU A 16 -3.07 1.20 1.63
N LEU A 17 -3.53 2.44 1.49
CA LEU A 17 -2.71 3.61 1.77
C LEU A 17 -2.73 3.89 3.26
N ILE A 18 -1.55 4.11 3.85
CA ILE A 18 -1.42 4.56 5.25
C ILE A 18 -0.82 5.97 5.21
N SER A 19 -1.61 6.96 5.62
CA SER A 19 -1.12 8.33 5.75
C SER A 19 -0.67 8.58 7.18
N ILE A 20 0.55 9.10 7.31
CA ILE A 20 1.12 9.60 8.57
C ILE A 20 1.23 11.13 8.57
N ASP A 21 0.48 11.79 7.68
CA ASP A 21 0.59 13.22 7.44
C ASP A 21 0.18 14.05 8.67
N GLY A 22 1.05 14.97 9.08
CA GLY A 22 0.84 15.83 10.25
C GLY A 22 -0.23 16.92 10.06
N GLY A 23 -0.66 17.18 8.81
CA GLY A 23 -1.81 18.02 8.48
C GLY A 23 -3.16 17.34 8.76
N GLY A 24 -3.14 16.05 9.11
CA GLY A 24 -4.31 15.30 9.57
C GLY A 24 -5.38 15.10 8.49
N LYS A 25 -6.56 14.65 8.94
CA LYS A 25 -7.67 14.26 8.06
C LYS A 25 -8.01 15.26 6.94
N LYS A 26 -8.05 16.56 7.22
CA LYS A 26 -8.48 17.57 6.23
C LYS A 26 -7.50 17.68 5.05
N ALA A 27 -6.20 17.73 5.33
CA ALA A 27 -5.16 17.80 4.31
C ALA A 27 -5.19 16.54 3.43
N VAL A 28 -5.30 15.37 4.05
CA VAL A 28 -5.38 14.10 3.33
C VAL A 28 -6.65 14.03 2.48
N GLN A 29 -7.82 14.42 3.00
CA GLN A 29 -9.07 14.41 2.23
C GLN A 29 -9.02 15.32 1.00
N ALA A 30 -8.42 16.50 1.11
CA ALA A 30 -8.21 17.39 -0.03
C ALA A 30 -7.35 16.72 -1.11
N TYR A 31 -6.20 16.14 -0.72
CA TYR A 31 -5.32 15.40 -1.63
C TYR A 31 -6.06 14.25 -2.35
N LEU A 32 -6.80 13.43 -1.63
CA LEU A 32 -7.55 12.31 -2.22
C LEU A 32 -8.59 12.79 -3.22
N THR A 33 -9.23 13.93 -2.94
CA THR A 33 -10.26 14.53 -3.81
C THR A 33 -9.62 15.08 -5.09
N ASP A 34 -8.58 15.89 -4.95
CA ASP A 34 -7.89 16.55 -6.07
C ASP A 34 -7.25 15.53 -7.03
N HIS A 35 -6.73 14.43 -6.47
CA HIS A 35 -6.09 13.35 -7.24
C HIS A 35 -7.02 12.17 -7.55
N ARG A 36 -8.31 12.25 -7.18
CA ARG A 36 -9.32 11.21 -7.41
C ARG A 36 -8.85 9.81 -6.96
N VAL A 37 -8.23 9.75 -5.77
CA VAL A 37 -7.75 8.50 -5.20
C VAL A 37 -8.96 7.73 -4.65
N THR A 38 -9.15 6.51 -5.15
CA THR A 38 -10.23 5.60 -4.73
C THR A 38 -9.70 4.47 -3.85
N ALA A 39 -8.39 4.26 -3.81
CA ALA A 39 -7.77 3.27 -2.95
C ALA A 39 -8.14 3.53 -1.47
N PRO A 40 -8.43 2.48 -0.69
CA PRO A 40 -8.73 2.64 0.72
C PRO A 40 -7.55 3.26 1.46
N ILE A 41 -7.86 4.10 2.44
CA ILE A 41 -6.87 4.83 3.22
C ILE A 41 -7.14 4.72 4.73
N VAL A 42 -6.06 4.60 5.50
CA VAL A 42 -6.05 4.73 6.95
C VAL A 42 -5.23 5.96 7.32
N LEU A 43 -5.75 6.75 8.26
CA LEU A 43 -5.02 7.86 8.86
C LEU A 43 -4.36 7.36 10.15
N ASP A 44 -3.03 7.29 10.14
CA ASP A 44 -2.22 6.91 11.30
C ASP A 44 -1.71 8.17 12.01
N GLU A 45 -2.65 8.99 12.50
CA GLU A 45 -2.36 10.31 13.09
C GLU A 45 -1.48 10.22 14.35
N ARG A 46 -1.44 9.06 14.99
CA ARG A 46 -0.66 8.79 16.21
C ARG A 46 0.63 7.99 15.96
N MET A 47 0.94 7.69 14.70
CA MET A 47 2.09 6.87 14.31
C MET A 47 2.05 5.45 14.89
N GLU A 48 0.89 4.94 15.29
CA GLU A 48 0.74 3.62 15.92
C GLU A 48 1.07 2.51 14.92
N VAL A 49 0.54 2.59 13.70
CA VAL A 49 0.83 1.65 12.62
C VAL A 49 2.29 1.78 12.19
N ALA A 50 2.75 3.00 11.94
CA ALA A 50 4.12 3.27 11.51
C ALA A 50 5.16 2.72 12.50
N ARG A 51 4.95 2.92 13.81
CA ARG A 51 5.84 2.39 14.86
C ARG A 51 5.79 0.87 14.92
N THR A 52 4.60 0.27 14.87
CA THR A 52 4.42 -1.18 14.91
C THR A 52 5.15 -1.87 13.75
N PHE A 53 5.10 -1.28 12.56
CA PHE A 53 5.79 -1.78 11.38
C PHE A 53 7.24 -1.29 11.24
N GLY A 54 7.77 -0.54 12.22
CA GLY A 54 9.15 -0.05 12.19
C GLY A 54 9.47 0.88 11.01
N VAL A 55 8.48 1.67 10.55
CA VAL A 55 8.66 2.68 9.50
C VAL A 55 9.53 3.81 10.03
N ARG A 56 10.65 4.07 9.35
CA ARG A 56 11.62 5.14 9.70
C ARG A 56 11.64 6.29 8.69
N GLY A 57 10.92 6.13 7.58
CA GLY A 57 10.86 7.13 6.52
C GLY A 57 9.80 6.78 5.49
N THR A 58 9.30 7.79 4.79
CA THR A 58 8.34 7.64 3.69
C THR A 58 9.03 7.86 2.35
N PRO A 59 8.59 7.17 1.28
CA PRO A 59 7.63 6.08 1.30
C PRO A 59 8.25 4.77 1.84
N THR A 60 7.44 3.94 2.48
CA THR A 60 7.75 2.55 2.81
C THR A 60 6.54 1.69 2.46
N THR A 61 6.74 0.57 1.78
CA THR A 61 5.69 -0.35 1.34
C THR A 61 5.95 -1.74 1.90
N TYR A 62 4.88 -2.42 2.31
CA TYR A 62 4.91 -3.81 2.74
C TYR A 62 3.99 -4.62 1.84
N ILE A 63 4.36 -5.87 1.58
CA ILE A 63 3.51 -6.84 0.86
C ILE A 63 3.21 -7.97 1.82
N VAL A 64 1.92 -8.21 2.02
CA VAL A 64 1.40 -9.27 2.86
C VAL A 64 0.68 -10.25 1.95
N ASP A 65 1.01 -11.53 2.04
CA ASP A 65 0.38 -12.58 1.24
C ASP A 65 -0.99 -12.99 1.80
N ARG A 66 -1.65 -13.93 1.12
CA ARG A 66 -3.00 -14.40 1.49
C ARG A 66 -3.07 -15.17 2.82
N SER A 67 -1.93 -15.57 3.39
CA SER A 67 -1.82 -16.19 4.71
C SER A 67 -1.62 -15.17 5.83
N GLY A 68 -1.54 -13.87 5.51
CA GLY A 68 -1.26 -12.82 6.47
C GLY A 68 0.22 -12.65 6.79
N VAL A 69 1.11 -13.28 6.02
CA VAL A 69 2.57 -13.20 6.23
C VAL A 69 3.14 -12.06 5.40
N MET A 70 3.99 -11.23 6.03
CA MET A 70 4.76 -10.21 5.32
C MET A 70 5.86 -10.88 4.48
N VAL A 71 5.73 -10.79 3.16
CA VAL A 71 6.62 -11.47 2.20
C VAL A 71 7.60 -10.53 1.52
N ALA A 72 7.38 -9.21 1.59
CA ALA A 72 8.33 -8.22 1.11
C ALA A 72 8.17 -6.87 1.80
N ARG A 73 9.24 -6.07 1.74
CA ARG A 73 9.32 -4.69 2.22
C ARG A 73 10.16 -3.86 1.25
N GLY A 74 9.65 -2.71 0.83
CA GLY A 74 10.37 -1.70 0.05
C GLY A 74 10.50 -0.40 0.84
N VAL A 75 11.71 0.16 0.88
CA VAL A 75 11.98 1.46 1.51
C VAL A 75 12.45 2.43 0.43
N GLY A 76 11.86 3.63 0.39
CA GLY A 76 12.10 4.60 -0.66
C GLY A 76 11.26 4.34 -1.92
N PRO A 77 11.55 5.06 -3.01
CA PRO A 77 10.81 4.92 -4.25
C PRO A 77 11.02 3.54 -4.86
N VAL A 78 9.93 2.85 -5.15
CA VAL A 78 9.89 1.57 -5.87
C VAL A 78 8.92 1.74 -7.03
N ASP A 79 9.30 1.25 -8.20
CA ASP A 79 8.40 1.20 -9.34
C ASP A 79 7.45 0.01 -9.20
N PHE A 80 6.26 0.29 -8.69
CA PHE A 80 5.19 -0.70 -8.51
C PHE A 80 4.37 -0.93 -9.79
N GLU A 81 4.73 -0.29 -10.90
CA GLU A 81 4.11 -0.51 -12.21
C GLU A 81 5.01 -1.36 -13.13
N SER A 82 6.19 -1.75 -12.64
CA SER A 82 7.14 -2.53 -13.42
C SER A 82 6.61 -3.95 -13.74
N PRO A 83 6.95 -4.52 -14.89
CA PRO A 83 6.61 -5.90 -15.22
C PRO A 83 7.08 -6.90 -14.17
N GLU A 84 8.25 -6.67 -13.57
CA GLU A 84 8.82 -7.53 -12.53
C GLU A 84 7.98 -7.52 -11.26
N PHE A 85 7.49 -6.34 -10.85
CA PHE A 85 6.60 -6.24 -9.70
C PHE A 85 5.24 -6.91 -9.97
N MET A 86 4.67 -6.68 -11.15
CA MET A 86 3.40 -7.30 -11.53
C MET A 86 3.50 -8.83 -11.58
N GLN A 87 4.59 -9.37 -12.14
CA GLN A 87 4.86 -10.80 -12.16
C GLN A 87 5.04 -11.36 -10.74
N TYR A 88 5.72 -10.64 -9.86
CA TYR A 88 5.86 -11.03 -8.45
C TYR A 88 4.49 -11.13 -7.75
N VAL A 89 3.62 -10.13 -7.92
CA VAL A 89 2.26 -10.15 -7.35
C VAL A 89 1.42 -11.30 -7.90
N GLN A 90 1.46 -11.52 -9.22
CA GLN A 90 0.77 -12.66 -9.85
C GLN A 90 1.25 -14.01 -9.30
N GLY A 91 2.56 -14.14 -9.05
CA GLY A 91 3.14 -15.32 -8.41
C GLY A 91 2.59 -15.57 -6.99
N LEU A 92 2.32 -14.52 -6.22
CA LEU A 92 1.66 -14.63 -4.91
C LEU A 92 0.19 -15.05 -5.03
N LEU A 93 -0.52 -14.54 -6.04
CA LEU A 93 -1.92 -14.87 -6.31
C LEU A 93 -2.12 -16.31 -6.79
N ALA A 94 -1.11 -16.93 -7.40
CA ALA A 94 -1.16 -18.32 -7.85
C ALA A 94 -0.96 -19.34 -6.70
N ARG A 95 -0.36 -18.95 -5.57
CA ARG A 95 -0.08 -19.87 -4.44
C ARG A 95 -1.36 -20.25 -3.69
N PRO A 96 -1.66 -21.53 -3.44
CA PRO A 96 -2.86 -21.92 -2.69
C PRO A 96 -3.00 -21.14 -1.37
N ARG A 97 -4.23 -20.82 -0.97
CA ARG A 97 -4.48 -20.44 0.43
C ARG A 97 -4.17 -21.67 1.28
N GLY A 98 -3.28 -21.51 2.25
CA GLY A 98 -2.95 -22.55 3.23
C GLY A 98 -4.14 -22.94 4.10
#